data_AF-C0P4F6-F1
#
_entry.id   AF-C0P4F6-F1
#
_cell.length_a   1.000
_cell.length_b   1.000
_cell.length_c   1.000
_cell.angle_alpha   90.00
_cell.angle_beta   90.00
_cell.angle_gamma   90.00
#
_symmetry.space_group_name_H-M   'P 1'
#
loop_
_entity.id
_entity.type
_entity.pdbx_description
1 polymer ?
#
loop_
_entity_poly.entity_id
_entity_poly.type
_entity_poly.pdbx_seq_one_letter_code
_entity_poly.pdbx_strand_id
1 'polypeptide(L)'
;MQKGVDIISAIEFDKSGDHLATGDKGGRVVLFERTDVRDNASQRELERQDVPVTRHPEFRYKTEFQSHEPEFDYLKSLEIEEKINRIKWCQTANNALSLLSTNDKTIKYWKVQEKKVKRFAVMNLDSSQSAGSSTTAIASTSSSKAPLPNGGCSDMLGCLNNDLTFPPGGYPSLRLPVVTSLEANPVARCRRVFAHAHDYHINSISNNSDGETFISADDLRINLWNLEINSQSFNIVDVKPTNMEDLTDLRNMKHLDQDPSLQKLLHQFLI
;
A
#
# COMPACT_ATOMS: atom_id res chain seq x y z
N MET A 1 25.41 -3.86 -11.39
CA MET A 1 24.61 -2.71 -10.92
C MET A 1 23.63 -2.35 -12.03
N GLN A 2 22.36 -2.71 -11.85
CA GLN A 2 21.30 -2.44 -12.83
C GLN A 2 20.97 -0.94 -12.80
N LYS A 3 21.70 -0.10 -13.57
CA LYS A 3 21.60 1.38 -13.55
C LYS A 3 20.24 1.97 -14.00
N GLY A 4 19.22 1.14 -14.27
CA GLY A 4 17.95 1.57 -14.85
C GLY A 4 16.72 1.40 -13.97
N VAL A 5 16.86 0.81 -12.78
CA VAL A 5 15.73 0.47 -11.89
C VAL A 5 15.26 1.69 -11.09
N ASP A 6 16.19 2.57 -10.70
CA ASP A 6 15.92 3.76 -9.88
C ASP A 6 15.41 4.97 -10.68
N ILE A 7 14.99 4.79 -11.93
CA ILE A 7 14.47 5.88 -12.76
C ILE A 7 13.03 6.18 -12.35
N ILE A 8 12.76 7.41 -11.91
CA ILE A 8 11.41 7.86 -11.57
C ILE A 8 10.53 7.83 -12.82
N SER A 9 9.43 7.10 -12.75
CA SER A 9 8.48 6.92 -13.84
C SER A 9 7.12 7.58 -13.57
N ALA A 10 6.77 7.79 -12.29
CA ALA A 10 5.53 8.44 -11.88
C ALA A 10 5.78 9.36 -10.68
N ILE A 11 5.03 10.46 -10.61
CA ILE A 11 5.07 11.42 -9.51
C ILE A 11 3.66 12.01 -9.33
N GLU A 12 3.19 12.13 -8.09
CA GLU A 12 1.88 12.69 -7.79
C GLU A 12 1.85 13.32 -6.38
N PHE A 13 1.34 14.55 -6.28
CA PHE A 13 1.06 15.20 -5.00
C PHE A 13 -0.33 14.80 -4.49
N ASP A 14 -0.48 14.69 -3.17
CA ASP A 14 -1.79 14.61 -2.55
C ASP A 14 -2.56 15.93 -2.75
N LYS A 15 -3.89 15.90 -2.61
CA LYS A 15 -4.78 17.06 -2.81
C LYS A 15 -4.42 18.26 -1.94
N SER A 16 -3.85 18.05 -0.74
CA SER A 16 -3.39 19.15 0.12
C SER A 16 -2.01 19.70 -0.26
N GLY A 17 -1.23 18.94 -1.02
CA GLY A 17 0.18 19.23 -1.30
C GLY A 17 1.15 18.92 -0.16
N ASP A 18 0.69 18.33 0.94
CA ASP A 18 1.57 18.00 2.09
C ASP A 18 2.34 16.69 1.89
N HIS A 19 1.87 15.84 0.99
CA HIS A 19 2.48 14.56 0.67
C HIS A 19 2.79 14.45 -0.82
N LEU A 20 3.94 13.83 -1.12
CA LEU A 20 4.40 13.56 -2.47
C LEU A 20 4.71 12.07 -2.58
N ALA A 21 4.16 11.42 -3.60
CA ALA A 21 4.51 10.05 -3.95
C ALA A 21 5.32 10.04 -5.24
N THR A 22 6.34 9.21 -5.27
CA THR A 22 7.13 8.91 -6.48
C THR A 22 7.12 7.40 -6.70
N GLY A 23 7.09 6.98 -7.96
CA GLY A 23 7.22 5.60 -8.38
C GLY A 23 8.37 5.47 -9.37
N ASP A 24 9.10 4.36 -9.30
CA ASP A 24 10.23 4.10 -10.19
C ASP A 24 9.95 2.97 -11.19
N LYS A 25 10.89 2.79 -12.11
CA LYS A 25 10.88 1.68 -13.07
C LYS A 25 11.02 0.31 -12.39
N GLY A 26 11.59 0.28 -11.18
CA GLY A 26 11.73 -0.91 -10.34
C GLY A 26 10.52 -1.26 -9.50
N GLY A 27 9.36 -0.66 -9.72
CA GLY A 27 8.14 -1.02 -8.99
C GLY A 27 8.07 -0.55 -7.54
N ARG A 28 9.02 0.27 -7.07
CA ARG A 28 8.99 0.86 -5.73
C ARG A 28 8.19 2.15 -5.73
N VAL A 29 7.54 2.41 -4.60
CA VAL A 29 6.86 3.68 -4.32
C VAL A 29 7.49 4.30 -3.09
N VAL A 30 7.92 5.56 -3.23
CA VAL A 30 8.54 6.35 -2.15
C VAL A 30 7.64 7.54 -1.82
N LEU A 31 7.37 7.71 -0.53
CA LEU A 31 6.54 8.79 0.01
C LEU A 31 7.39 9.83 0.73
N PHE A 32 7.06 11.08 0.47
CA PHE A 32 7.65 12.25 1.11
C PHE A 32 6.57 13.09 1.80
N GLU A 33 6.97 13.83 2.82
CA GLU A 33 6.13 14.73 3.61
C GLU A 33 6.77 16.11 3.67
N ARG A 34 5.94 17.14 3.48
CA ARG A 34 6.34 18.54 3.50
C ARG A 34 6.70 18.98 4.92
N THR A 35 7.83 19.64 5.09
CA THR A 35 8.33 20.07 6.41
C THR A 35 7.99 21.52 6.76
N ASP A 36 7.66 22.35 5.75
CA ASP A 36 7.44 23.80 5.91
C ASP A 36 6.18 24.17 6.74
N VAL A 37 5.24 23.24 6.93
CA VAL A 37 3.93 23.51 7.56
C VAL A 37 4.07 23.89 9.04
N ARG A 38 5.15 23.43 9.70
CA ARG A 38 5.39 23.77 11.12
C ARG A 38 5.92 25.19 11.32
N ASP A 39 6.51 25.79 10.29
CA ASP A 39 7.10 27.13 10.37
C ASP A 39 6.14 28.22 9.84
N ASN A 40 5.02 27.82 9.20
CA ASN A 40 4.03 28.69 8.56
C ASN A 40 2.98 29.31 9.51
N ALA A 41 3.17 29.25 10.84
CA ALA A 41 2.34 30.03 11.78
C ALA A 41 2.39 31.55 11.51
N SER A 42 3.33 32.01 10.68
CA SER A 42 3.54 33.41 10.28
C SER A 42 3.04 33.75 8.86
N GLN A 43 2.36 32.83 8.15
CA GLN A 43 1.97 33.10 6.75
C GLN A 43 0.79 34.08 6.61
N ARG A 44 -0.02 34.26 7.67
CA ARG A 44 -1.09 35.28 7.70
C ARG A 44 -0.57 36.72 7.89
N GLU A 45 0.73 36.88 8.14
CA GLU A 45 1.36 38.20 8.27
C GLU A 45 2.14 38.61 7.00
N LEU A 46 2.37 37.68 6.07
CA LEU A 46 3.15 37.90 4.85
C LEU A 46 2.33 38.43 3.66
N GLU A 47 1.00 38.38 3.69
CA GLU A 47 0.14 38.98 2.66
C GLU A 47 0.11 40.52 2.70
N ARG A 48 0.86 41.16 3.63
CA ARG A 48 0.97 42.63 3.73
C ARG A 48 2.27 43.22 3.19
N GLN A 49 3.20 42.41 2.69
CA GLN A 49 4.42 42.92 2.06
C GLN A 49 4.74 42.10 0.81
N ASP A 50 5.00 42.80 -0.30
CA ASP A 50 5.45 42.27 -1.59
C ASP A 50 6.84 41.61 -1.50
N VAL A 51 7.00 40.59 -0.65
CA VAL A 51 8.22 39.80 -0.54
C VAL A 51 8.05 38.57 -1.43
N PRO A 52 8.92 38.34 -2.43
CA PRO A 52 8.86 37.14 -3.23
C PRO A 52 9.00 35.93 -2.31
N VAL A 53 8.18 34.89 -2.51
CA VAL A 53 8.25 33.63 -1.75
C VAL A 53 9.64 33.01 -1.96
N THR A 54 10.60 33.31 -1.08
CA THR A 54 12.02 32.92 -1.25
C THR A 54 12.35 31.52 -0.72
N ARG A 55 11.36 30.74 -0.28
CA ARG A 55 11.59 29.38 0.25
C ARG A 55 10.83 28.36 -0.59
N HIS A 56 11.59 27.49 -1.24
CA HIS A 56 11.07 26.31 -1.93
C HIS A 56 10.51 25.34 -0.88
N PRO A 57 9.34 24.72 -1.11
CA PRO A 57 8.81 23.71 -0.21
C PRO A 57 9.80 22.56 -0.04
N GLU A 58 10.16 22.26 1.21
CA GLU A 58 11.06 21.15 1.53
C GLU A 58 10.25 19.88 1.81
N PHE A 59 10.66 18.78 1.18
CA PHE A 59 10.06 17.46 1.34
C PHE A 59 11.05 16.51 1.97
N ARG A 60 10.64 15.83 3.04
CA ARG A 60 11.44 14.84 3.74
C ARG A 60 10.92 13.44 3.44
N TYR A 61 11.85 12.50 3.29
CA TYR A 61 11.54 11.08 3.17
C TYR A 61 10.67 10.61 4.36
N LYS A 62 9.57 9.92 4.04
CA LYS A 62 8.66 9.34 5.03
C LYS A 62 8.76 7.81 5.05
N THR A 63 8.59 7.15 3.90
CA THR A 63 8.64 5.69 3.79
C THR A 63 8.77 5.25 2.34
N GLU A 64 9.22 4.02 2.12
CA GLU A 64 9.24 3.36 0.81
C GLU A 64 8.69 1.93 0.93
N PHE A 65 8.15 1.41 -0.17
CA PHE A 65 7.70 0.03 -0.25
C PHE A 65 7.75 -0.49 -1.69
N GLN A 66 7.99 -1.80 -1.84
CA GLN A 66 7.88 -2.50 -3.12
C GLN A 66 6.40 -2.64 -3.48
N SER A 67 5.97 -2.00 -4.56
CA SER A 67 4.58 -2.05 -5.01
C SER A 67 4.33 -3.18 -6.00
N HIS A 68 5.13 -3.28 -7.05
CA HIS A 68 5.01 -4.32 -8.08
C HIS A 68 6.34 -5.08 -8.21
N GLU A 69 6.27 -6.33 -8.62
CA GLU A 69 7.44 -7.14 -8.96
C GLU A 69 7.29 -7.60 -10.42
N PRO A 70 8.36 -8.05 -11.09
CA PRO A 70 8.26 -8.54 -12.46
C PRO A 70 7.42 -9.81 -12.48
N GLU A 71 6.44 -9.85 -13.38
CA GLU A 71 5.54 -10.99 -13.54
C GLU A 71 5.59 -11.50 -14.99
N PHE A 72 5.26 -12.78 -15.22
CA PHE A 72 5.18 -13.35 -16.57
C PHE A 72 3.87 -14.09 -16.75
N ASP A 73 3.09 -13.71 -17.76
CA ASP A 73 1.88 -14.41 -18.18
C ASP A 73 2.23 -15.49 -19.19
N TYR A 74 2.18 -16.76 -18.75
CA TYR A 74 2.48 -17.92 -19.59
C TYR A 74 1.44 -18.17 -20.68
N LEU A 75 0.18 -17.82 -20.44
CA LEU A 75 -0.90 -18.05 -21.41
C LEU A 75 -0.82 -17.06 -22.56
N LYS A 76 -0.50 -15.80 -22.24
CA LYS A 76 -0.31 -14.74 -23.23
C LYS A 76 1.14 -14.61 -23.71
N SER A 77 2.08 -15.35 -23.11
CA SER A 77 3.53 -15.23 -23.35
C SER A 77 4.00 -13.78 -23.24
N LEU A 78 3.57 -13.10 -22.18
CA LEU A 78 3.78 -11.66 -21.98
C LEU A 78 4.55 -11.40 -20.69
N GLU A 79 5.66 -10.68 -20.77
CA GLU A 79 6.35 -10.12 -19.62
C GLU A 79 5.62 -8.87 -19.12
N ILE A 80 5.37 -8.81 -17.83
CA ILE A 80 4.74 -7.69 -17.14
C ILE A 80 5.83 -6.99 -16.35
N GLU A 81 6.17 -5.77 -16.78
CA GLU A 81 7.15 -4.95 -16.07
C GLU A 81 6.64 -4.57 -14.67
N GLU A 82 7.57 -4.48 -13.72
CA GLU A 82 7.32 -3.94 -12.38
C GLU A 82 7.13 -2.42 -12.37
N LYS A 83 7.48 -1.74 -13.46
CA LYS A 83 7.43 -0.29 -13.61
C LYS A 83 6.11 0.31 -13.14
N ILE A 84 6.20 1.37 -12.33
CA ILE A 84 5.04 2.15 -11.93
C ILE A 84 4.65 3.11 -13.06
N ASN A 85 3.45 2.94 -13.63
CA ASN A 85 2.94 3.79 -14.71
C ASN A 85 2.27 5.06 -14.17
N ARG A 86 1.43 4.92 -13.14
CA ARG A 86 0.71 6.03 -12.50
C ARG A 86 0.55 5.78 -11.01
N ILE A 87 0.46 6.88 -10.26
CA ILE A 87 0.10 6.92 -8.84
C ILE A 87 -1.06 7.90 -8.71
N LYS A 88 -2.08 7.55 -7.93
CA LYS A 88 -3.16 8.46 -7.57
C LYS A 88 -3.49 8.38 -6.10
N TRP A 89 -3.54 9.54 -5.45
CA TRP A 89 -3.93 9.64 -4.05
C TRP A 89 -5.44 9.46 -3.90
N CYS A 90 -5.83 8.60 -2.97
CA CYS A 90 -7.21 8.42 -2.56
C CYS A 90 -7.51 9.31 -1.35
N GLN A 91 -8.79 9.50 -1.05
CA GLN A 91 -9.19 10.26 0.12
C GLN A 91 -8.60 9.66 1.40
N THR A 92 -7.82 10.45 2.12
CA THR A 92 -7.25 10.10 3.42
C THR A 92 -8.39 9.88 4.41
N ALA A 93 -8.42 8.70 5.03
CA ALA A 93 -9.38 8.36 6.08
C ALA A 93 -8.65 7.80 7.29
N ASN A 94 -9.05 8.20 8.50
CA ASN A 94 -8.51 7.69 9.77
C ASN A 94 -6.99 7.90 9.92
N ASN A 95 -6.48 9.09 9.59
CA ASN A 95 -5.04 9.42 9.62
C ASN A 95 -4.16 8.45 8.82
N ALA A 96 -4.72 7.82 7.80
CA ALA A 96 -4.05 6.87 6.95
C ALA A 96 -3.96 7.39 5.53
N LEU A 97 -2.73 7.48 5.03
CA LEU A 97 -2.45 7.76 3.64
C LEU A 97 -2.94 6.58 2.80
N SER A 98 -3.67 6.88 1.73
CA SER A 98 -4.20 5.85 0.84
C SER A 98 -3.95 6.26 -0.61
N LEU A 99 -3.45 5.33 -1.42
CA LEU A 99 -3.12 5.60 -2.82
C LEU A 99 -3.31 4.37 -3.69
N LEU A 100 -3.51 4.61 -4.98
CA LEU A 100 -3.49 3.62 -6.04
C LEU A 100 -2.15 3.73 -6.77
N SER A 101 -1.56 2.58 -7.09
CA SER A 101 -0.39 2.47 -7.97
C SER A 101 -0.68 1.44 -9.03
N THR A 102 -0.23 1.65 -10.26
CA THR A 102 -0.51 0.77 -11.40
C THR A 102 0.76 0.44 -12.16
N ASN A 103 0.84 -0.81 -12.62
CA ASN A 103 1.69 -1.23 -13.72
C ASN A 103 0.82 -1.51 -14.96
N ASP A 104 1.37 -2.20 -15.95
CA ASP A 104 0.70 -2.47 -17.22
C ASP A 104 -0.60 -3.29 -17.12
N LYS A 105 -0.76 -4.12 -16.08
CA LYS A 105 -1.86 -5.10 -16.00
C LYS A 105 -2.63 -5.08 -14.69
N THR A 106 -2.06 -4.49 -13.65
CA THR A 106 -2.60 -4.53 -12.30
C THR A 106 -2.59 -3.14 -11.68
N ILE A 107 -3.55 -2.94 -10.78
CA ILE A 107 -3.69 -1.73 -9.98
C ILE A 107 -3.72 -2.20 -8.53
N LYS A 108 -2.89 -1.62 -7.68
CA LYS A 108 -2.81 -1.96 -6.25
C LYS A 108 -3.25 -0.77 -5.42
N TYR A 109 -4.11 -1.04 -4.44
CA TYR A 109 -4.54 -0.07 -3.44
C TYR A 109 -3.74 -0.24 -2.16
N TRP A 110 -2.98 0.79 -1.83
CA TRP A 110 -2.08 0.85 -0.69
C TRP A 110 -2.67 1.72 0.41
N LYS A 111 -2.51 1.26 1.64
CA LYS A 111 -2.80 2.03 2.84
C LYS A 111 -1.56 2.11 3.71
N VAL A 112 -1.09 3.32 3.96
CA VAL A 112 0.09 3.61 4.79
C VAL A 112 -0.39 4.23 6.10
N GLN A 113 -0.07 3.57 7.20
CA GLN A 113 -0.47 3.99 8.54
C GLN A 113 0.73 3.98 9.48
N GLU A 114 0.78 4.95 10.38
CA GLU A 114 1.72 4.94 11.49
C GLU A 114 1.29 3.87 12.51
N LYS A 115 2.09 2.82 12.63
CA LYS A 115 1.90 1.81 13.66
C LYS A 115 2.82 2.15 14.83
N LYS A 116 2.25 2.50 15.98
CA LYS A 116 3.00 2.61 17.24
C LYS A 116 3.48 1.21 17.61
N VAL A 117 4.76 0.94 17.44
CA VAL A 117 5.34 -0.35 17.82
C VAL A 117 5.44 -0.38 19.34
N LYS A 118 4.64 -1.26 19.94
CA LYS A 118 4.67 -1.54 21.37
C LYS A 118 5.76 -2.58 21.60
N ARG A 119 6.88 -2.22 22.24
CA ARG A 119 7.80 -3.23 22.80
C ARG A 119 7.32 -3.61 24.18
N PHE A 120 7.30 -4.90 24.47
CA PHE A 120 7.01 -5.42 25.80
C PHE A 120 8.31 -5.44 26.58
N ALA A 121 8.43 -4.60 27.61
CA ALA A 121 9.65 -4.52 28.41
C ALA A 121 9.74 -5.64 29.46
N VAL A 122 8.63 -6.31 29.79
CA VAL A 122 8.56 -7.34 30.83
C VAL A 122 7.78 -8.53 30.30
N MET A 123 8.46 -9.67 30.18
CA MET A 123 7.85 -10.98 29.95
C MET A 123 8.14 -11.84 31.17
N ASN A 124 7.15 -12.59 31.66
CA ASN A 124 7.36 -13.60 32.69
C ASN A 124 8.01 -14.82 32.04
N LEU A 125 9.30 -14.73 31.70
CA LEU A 125 10.09 -15.87 31.25
C LEU A 125 11.05 -16.24 32.37
N ASP A 126 10.72 -17.28 33.13
CA ASP A 126 11.63 -17.87 34.10
C ASP A 126 12.83 -18.49 33.35
N SER A 127 13.97 -17.82 33.39
CA SER A 127 15.26 -18.42 33.05
C SER A 127 15.78 -19.15 34.28
N SER A 128 15.33 -20.37 34.53
CA SER A 128 16.06 -21.28 35.41
C SER A 128 17.05 -22.09 34.57
N GLN A 129 18.32 -21.84 34.88
CA GLN A 129 19.51 -22.32 34.20
C GLN A 129 19.62 -23.85 34.23
N SER A 130 20.14 -24.40 33.14
CA SER A 130 20.74 -25.72 33.07
C SER A 130 21.97 -25.81 33.99
N ALA A 131 22.04 -26.85 34.82
CA ALA A 131 23.28 -27.30 35.46
C ALA A 131 23.41 -28.83 35.35
N GLY A 132 24.32 -29.27 34.48
CA GLY A 132 25.26 -30.38 34.68
C GLY A 132 24.79 -31.79 35.05
N SER A 133 24.87 -32.69 34.06
CA SER A 133 25.47 -34.04 34.10
C SER A 133 24.95 -35.16 35.03
N SER A 134 24.44 -36.22 34.37
CA SER A 134 24.61 -37.67 34.65
C SER A 134 24.10 -38.29 35.95
N THR A 135 23.10 -39.19 35.86
CA THR A 135 23.23 -40.66 36.07
C THR A 135 21.87 -41.37 35.89
N THR A 136 21.97 -42.64 35.49
CA THR A 136 20.94 -43.65 35.19
C THR A 136 20.08 -44.11 36.38
N ALA A 137 18.79 -44.42 36.10
CA ALA A 137 18.07 -45.67 36.41
C ALA A 137 16.66 -45.54 37.04
N ILE A 138 15.65 -45.88 36.22
CA ILE A 138 14.53 -46.83 36.39
C ILE A 138 13.75 -46.92 37.74
N ALA A 139 12.44 -46.71 37.59
CA ALA A 139 11.23 -47.25 38.26
C ALA A 139 10.85 -46.89 39.72
N SER A 140 9.65 -46.32 39.86
CA SER A 140 8.52 -47.01 40.51
C SER A 140 7.17 -46.43 40.08
N THR A 141 6.20 -47.32 39.91
CA THR A 141 4.84 -47.16 39.40
C THR A 141 3.85 -46.71 40.47
N SER A 142 2.89 -45.83 40.13
CA SER A 142 1.45 -46.03 40.42
C SER A 142 0.58 -44.85 39.93
N SER A 143 -0.36 -45.14 39.02
CA SER A 143 -1.75 -44.65 38.92
C SER A 143 -2.08 -43.25 39.49
N SER A 144 -2.72 -42.30 38.78
CA SER A 144 -3.91 -42.46 37.95
C SER A 144 -4.38 -41.12 37.36
N LYS A 145 -4.97 -41.23 36.17
CA LYS A 145 -6.07 -40.44 35.57
C LYS A 145 -5.79 -39.04 35.00
N ALA A 146 -6.13 -38.96 33.70
CA ALA A 146 -6.15 -37.80 32.83
C ALA A 146 -7.30 -36.83 33.16
N PRO A 147 -7.16 -35.52 32.85
CA PRO A 147 -8.25 -34.57 32.93
C PRO A 147 -9.04 -34.51 31.60
N LEU A 148 -10.36 -34.41 31.71
CA LEU A 148 -11.27 -34.05 30.62
C LEU A 148 -12.23 -32.93 31.07
N PRO A 149 -12.89 -32.24 30.12
CA PRO A 149 -13.04 -30.80 30.10
C PRO A 149 -14.50 -30.32 30.28
N ASN A 150 -14.66 -29.02 30.55
CA ASN A 150 -15.91 -28.25 30.61
C ASN A 150 -16.99 -28.72 31.62
N GLY A 151 -17.18 -27.94 32.68
CA GLY A 151 -18.35 -28.01 33.56
C GLY A 151 -18.50 -26.72 34.36
N GLY A 152 -19.41 -25.85 33.94
CA GLY A 152 -19.77 -24.65 34.69
C GLY A 152 -20.60 -24.95 35.94
N CYS A 153 -20.80 -23.93 36.77
CA CYS A 153 -21.83 -23.86 37.80
C CYS A 153 -22.12 -22.38 38.09
N SER A 154 -23.40 -21.99 38.02
CA SER A 154 -23.94 -20.64 38.26
C SER A 154 -24.57 -20.49 39.66
N ASP A 155 -24.71 -19.22 40.04
CA ASP A 155 -25.66 -18.61 41.00
C ASP A 155 -25.37 -18.81 42.51
N MET A 156 -24.88 -17.78 43.24
CA MET A 156 -25.52 -16.52 43.70
C MET A 156 -26.34 -16.77 45.00
N LEU A 157 -25.96 -16.27 46.18
CA LEU A 157 -26.09 -14.89 46.70
C LEU A 157 -25.35 -14.75 48.04
N GLY A 158 -24.84 -13.55 48.36
CA GLY A 158 -24.50 -13.18 49.75
C GLY A 158 -23.30 -12.23 49.85
N CYS A 159 -23.60 -10.94 49.98
CA CYS A 159 -22.64 -9.85 49.92
C CYS A 159 -21.62 -9.79 51.08
N LEU A 160 -20.51 -9.09 50.77
CA LEU A 160 -19.56 -8.40 51.67
C LEU A 160 -18.63 -9.29 52.50
N ASN A 161 -17.37 -9.40 52.07
CA ASN A 161 -16.24 -8.84 52.83
C ASN A 161 -14.95 -8.89 51.99
N ASN A 162 -14.29 -7.74 51.90
CA ASN A 162 -12.91 -7.64 51.43
C ASN A 162 -12.04 -8.41 52.43
N ASP A 163 -11.41 -9.50 52.00
CA ASP A 163 -10.08 -9.93 52.46
C ASP A 163 -9.68 -11.22 51.74
N LEU A 164 -9.10 -11.06 50.54
CA LEU A 164 -8.42 -12.16 49.85
C LEU A 164 -7.01 -12.30 50.41
N THR A 165 -6.86 -13.12 51.45
CA THR A 165 -5.55 -13.58 51.92
C THR A 165 -5.07 -14.73 51.03
N PHE A 166 -3.97 -14.53 50.30
CA PHE A 166 -3.34 -15.57 49.48
C PHE A 166 -2.59 -16.59 50.38
N PRO A 167 -2.55 -17.89 50.02
CA PRO A 167 -1.88 -18.92 50.82
C PRO A 167 -0.34 -18.77 50.80
N PRO A 168 0.37 -19.20 51.88
CA PRO A 168 1.82 -19.09 52.01
C PRO A 168 2.52 -20.18 51.20
N GLY A 169 2.71 -19.90 49.92
CA GLY A 169 3.38 -20.75 48.94
C GLY A 169 3.43 -19.97 47.63
N GLY A 170 4.28 -18.94 47.61
CA GLY A 170 4.22 -17.86 46.63
C GLY A 170 4.45 -18.32 45.19
N TYR A 171 3.46 -18.09 44.34
CA TYR A 171 3.67 -18.07 42.89
C TYR A 171 4.61 -16.90 42.54
N PRO A 172 5.51 -17.03 41.54
CA PRO A 172 6.27 -15.89 41.07
C PRO A 172 5.29 -14.78 40.68
N SER A 173 5.52 -13.58 41.21
CA SER A 173 4.72 -12.38 40.94
C SER A 173 4.59 -12.18 39.43
N LEU A 174 3.45 -12.58 38.87
CA LEU A 174 3.15 -12.37 37.46
C LEU A 174 3.02 -10.87 37.23
N ARG A 175 3.94 -10.31 36.44
CA ARG A 175 3.87 -8.90 36.03
C ARG A 175 3.07 -8.80 34.74
N LEU A 176 2.15 -7.84 34.69
CA LEU A 176 1.47 -7.49 33.46
C LEU A 176 2.49 -6.85 32.51
N PRO A 177 2.50 -7.22 31.21
CA PRO A 177 3.41 -6.63 30.25
C PRO A 177 3.20 -5.12 30.17
N VAL A 178 4.21 -4.35 30.58
CA VAL A 178 4.20 -2.89 30.42
C VAL A 178 4.58 -2.57 28.99
N VAL A 179 3.66 -1.90 28.30
CA VAL A 179 3.86 -1.40 26.94
C VAL A 179 4.67 -0.12 27.01
N THR A 180 5.88 -0.14 26.47
CA THR A 180 6.63 1.09 26.17
C THR A 180 6.45 1.38 24.67
N SER A 181 5.93 2.57 24.33
CA SER A 181 5.80 3.01 22.94
C SER A 181 7.15 3.55 22.48
N LEU A 182 7.80 2.86 21.54
CA LEU A 182 8.93 3.41 20.79
C LEU A 182 8.42 3.81 19.40
N GLU A 183 8.97 4.92 18.90
CA GLU A 183 8.83 5.56 17.59
C GLU A 183 7.74 5.00 16.63
N ALA A 184 6.83 5.89 16.23
CA ALA A 184 5.81 5.58 15.23
C ALA A 184 6.48 5.31 13.88
N ASN A 185 6.37 4.08 13.38
CA ASN A 185 6.89 3.70 12.09
C ASN A 185 5.74 3.63 11.07
N PRO A 186 5.84 4.33 9.92
CA PRO A 186 4.89 4.17 8.84
C PRO A 186 5.00 2.76 8.26
N VAL A 187 3.87 2.06 8.18
CA VAL A 187 3.76 0.73 7.58
C VAL A 187 2.83 0.81 6.39
N ALA A 188 3.36 0.47 5.21
CA ALA A 188 2.58 0.32 3.99
C ALA A 188 1.98 -1.09 3.90
N ARG A 189 0.69 -1.18 3.58
CA ARG A 189 0.00 -2.45 3.34
C ARG A 189 -0.80 -2.38 2.05
N CYS A 190 -0.54 -3.30 1.13
CA CYS A 190 -1.41 -3.54 -0.01
C CYS A 190 -2.73 -4.12 0.52
N ARG A 191 -3.81 -3.39 0.36
CA ARG A 191 -5.14 -3.83 0.79
C ARG A 191 -5.85 -4.60 -0.30
N ARG A 192 -5.67 -4.19 -1.57
CA ARG A 192 -6.36 -4.78 -2.72
C ARG A 192 -5.49 -4.74 -3.96
N VAL A 193 -5.72 -5.73 -4.81
CA VAL A 193 -5.13 -5.86 -6.14
C VAL A 193 -6.28 -6.03 -7.12
N PHE A 194 -6.40 -5.10 -8.07
CA PHE A 194 -7.35 -5.11 -9.18
C PHE A 194 -6.59 -5.57 -10.42
N ALA A 195 -6.98 -6.69 -10.99
CA ALA A 195 -6.27 -7.34 -12.09
C ALA A 195 -7.25 -7.90 -13.12
N HIS A 196 -6.72 -8.34 -14.27
CA HIS A 196 -7.45 -9.11 -15.29
C HIS A 196 -8.66 -8.42 -15.94
N ALA A 197 -8.79 -7.10 -15.86
CA ALA A 197 -9.83 -6.36 -16.59
C ALA A 197 -9.34 -5.70 -17.90
N HIS A 198 -8.03 -5.61 -18.08
CA HIS A 198 -7.40 -4.94 -19.22
C HIS A 198 -6.64 -5.93 -20.09
N ASP A 199 -6.94 -5.90 -21.39
CA ASP A 199 -6.22 -6.71 -22.38
C ASP A 199 -4.95 -6.00 -22.84
N TYR A 200 -4.93 -4.66 -22.84
CA TYR A 200 -3.80 -3.80 -23.23
C TYR A 200 -3.11 -3.19 -22.00
N HIS A 201 -2.13 -2.31 -22.22
CA HIS A 201 -1.38 -1.69 -21.12
C HIS A 201 -2.22 -0.60 -20.46
N ILE A 202 -2.34 -0.64 -19.14
CA ILE A 202 -2.99 0.42 -18.37
C ILE A 202 -2.13 1.69 -18.46
N ASN A 203 -2.70 2.73 -19.06
CA ASN A 203 -2.01 3.99 -19.30
C ASN A 203 -2.48 5.12 -18.35
N SER A 204 -3.66 4.95 -17.73
CA SER A 204 -4.27 5.95 -16.87
C SER A 204 -5.17 5.34 -15.80
N ILE A 205 -5.18 5.97 -14.63
CA ILE A 205 -6.13 5.72 -13.55
C ILE A 205 -6.60 7.06 -12.96
N SER A 206 -7.85 7.12 -12.50
CA SER A 206 -8.38 8.32 -11.85
C SER A 206 -9.43 7.97 -10.81
N ASN A 207 -9.35 8.59 -9.64
CA ASN A 207 -10.36 8.49 -8.60
C ASN A 207 -11.64 9.23 -9.02
N ASN A 208 -12.79 8.68 -8.63
CA ASN A 208 -14.06 9.40 -8.68
C ASN A 208 -14.21 10.28 -7.42
N SER A 209 -15.10 11.27 -7.48
CA SER A 209 -15.38 12.19 -6.36
C SER A 209 -16.23 11.57 -5.24
N ASP A 210 -16.86 10.42 -5.49
CA ASP A 210 -17.65 9.68 -4.50
C ASP A 210 -16.81 9.08 -3.36
N GLY A 211 -15.48 9.00 -3.53
CA GLY A 211 -14.56 8.42 -2.55
C GLY A 211 -14.56 6.89 -2.48
N GLU A 212 -15.35 6.23 -3.35
CA GLU A 212 -15.57 4.78 -3.33
C GLU A 212 -15.19 4.12 -4.65
N THR A 213 -15.23 4.85 -5.77
CA THR A 213 -14.93 4.30 -7.09
C THR A 213 -13.74 4.99 -7.76
N PHE A 214 -13.19 4.31 -8.76
CA PHE A 214 -12.15 4.85 -9.62
C PHE A 214 -12.25 4.23 -11.01
N ILE A 215 -11.71 4.91 -12.02
CA ILE A 215 -11.62 4.40 -13.38
C ILE A 215 -10.18 4.02 -13.72
N SER A 216 -10.05 3.05 -14.61
CA SER A 216 -8.80 2.70 -15.27
C SER A 216 -9.02 2.62 -16.78
N ALA A 217 -8.00 3.04 -17.53
CA ALA A 217 -8.04 3.04 -18.98
C ALA A 217 -6.82 2.32 -19.56
N ASP A 218 -7.08 1.56 -20.62
CA ASP A 218 -6.06 1.12 -21.57
C ASP A 218 -6.30 1.79 -22.94
N ASP A 219 -5.68 1.27 -23.99
CA ASP A 219 -5.78 1.87 -25.33
C ASP A 219 -7.18 1.76 -25.96
N LEU A 220 -7.99 0.76 -25.58
CA LEU A 220 -9.30 0.48 -26.20
C LEU A 220 -10.47 0.45 -25.22
N ARG A 221 -10.21 0.42 -23.90
CA ARG A 221 -11.22 0.22 -22.87
C ARG A 221 -11.05 1.15 -21.70
N ILE A 222 -12.19 1.54 -21.13
CA ILE A 222 -12.27 2.18 -19.82
C ILE A 222 -13.15 1.31 -18.92
N ASN A 223 -12.61 0.99 -17.75
CA ASN A 223 -13.27 0.21 -16.72
C ASN A 223 -13.49 1.06 -15.46
N LEU A 224 -14.66 0.91 -14.84
CA LEU A 224 -15.03 1.47 -13.55
C LEU A 224 -14.88 0.39 -12.47
N TRP A 225 -14.24 0.74 -11.36
CA TRP A 225 -13.97 -0.13 -10.24
C TRP A 225 -14.53 0.44 -8.95
N ASN A 226 -14.86 -0.45 -8.02
CA ASN A 226 -15.14 -0.08 -6.64
C ASN A 226 -13.90 -0.38 -5.78
N LEU A 227 -13.45 0.57 -4.96
CA LEU A 227 -12.31 0.44 -4.06
C LEU A 227 -12.47 -0.70 -3.05
N GLU A 228 -13.67 -1.21 -2.85
CA GLU A 228 -13.96 -2.32 -1.94
C GLU A 228 -13.95 -3.70 -2.61
N ILE A 229 -14.26 -3.75 -3.91
CA ILE A 229 -14.49 -4.97 -4.69
C ILE A 229 -13.40 -5.10 -5.75
N ASN A 230 -12.54 -6.10 -5.63
CA ASN A 230 -11.40 -6.27 -6.54
C ASN A 230 -11.54 -7.40 -7.57
N SER A 231 -12.63 -8.16 -7.50
CA SER A 231 -12.93 -9.27 -8.40
C SER A 231 -13.73 -8.87 -9.64
N GLN A 232 -14.27 -7.66 -9.67
CA GLN A 232 -15.18 -7.20 -10.70
C GLN A 232 -14.91 -5.75 -11.07
N SER A 233 -15.08 -5.45 -12.36
CA SER A 233 -15.05 -4.11 -12.94
C SER A 233 -16.16 -3.98 -13.95
N PHE A 234 -16.70 -2.77 -14.11
CA PHE A 234 -17.70 -2.47 -15.13
C PHE A 234 -17.01 -1.80 -16.31
N ASN A 235 -17.07 -2.42 -17.49
CA ASN A 235 -16.63 -1.73 -18.69
C ASN A 235 -17.63 -0.63 -19.04
N ILE A 236 -17.16 0.61 -19.13
CA ILE A 236 -17.98 1.78 -19.45
C ILE A 236 -17.72 2.32 -20.86
N VAL A 237 -16.55 1.98 -21.43
CA VAL A 237 -16.20 2.28 -22.82
C VAL A 237 -15.44 1.09 -23.38
N ASP A 238 -15.87 0.58 -24.52
CA ASP A 238 -15.14 -0.41 -25.33
C ASP A 238 -15.19 0.04 -26.79
N VAL A 239 -14.05 0.45 -27.33
CA VAL A 239 -13.90 0.82 -28.75
C VAL A 239 -13.19 -0.27 -29.55
N LYS A 240 -13.09 -1.49 -29.00
CA LYS A 240 -12.51 -2.63 -29.71
C LYS A 240 -13.29 -2.87 -31.02
N PRO A 241 -12.64 -2.76 -32.19
CA PRO A 241 -13.31 -3.00 -33.45
C PRO A 241 -13.70 -4.48 -33.58
N THR A 242 -14.79 -4.74 -34.29
CA THR A 242 -15.27 -6.08 -34.60
C THR A 242 -14.33 -6.84 -35.52
N ASN A 243 -13.54 -6.13 -36.35
CA ASN A 243 -12.44 -6.68 -37.14
C ASN A 243 -11.11 -6.07 -36.67
N MET A 244 -10.13 -6.92 -36.32
CA MET A 244 -8.81 -6.48 -35.86
C MET A 244 -7.91 -5.95 -37.00
N GLU A 245 -8.28 -6.19 -38.27
CA GLU A 245 -7.56 -5.69 -39.45
C GLU A 245 -7.66 -4.16 -39.60
N ASP A 246 -8.76 -3.54 -39.14
CA ASP A 246 -8.99 -2.09 -39.26
C ASP A 246 -8.01 -1.26 -38.40
N LEU A 247 -7.42 -1.85 -37.36
CA LEU A 247 -6.39 -1.20 -36.52
C LEU A 247 -5.05 -1.06 -37.25
N THR A 248 -4.72 -2.00 -38.13
CA THR A 248 -3.53 -1.93 -38.98
C THR A 248 -3.65 -0.80 -40.00
N ASP A 249 -4.84 -0.59 -40.56
CA ASP A 249 -5.09 0.48 -41.52
C ASP A 249 -5.05 1.87 -40.88
N LEU A 250 -5.52 2.01 -39.63
CA LEU A 250 -5.35 3.26 -38.87
C LEU A 250 -3.88 3.59 -38.55
N ARG A 251 -3.04 2.58 -38.28
CA ARG A 251 -1.59 2.77 -38.12
C ARG A 251 -0.93 3.14 -39.45
N ASN A 252 -1.33 2.50 -40.55
CA ASN A 252 -0.82 2.79 -41.88
C ASN A 252 -1.22 4.19 -42.36
N MET A 253 -2.44 4.66 -42.05
CA MET A 253 -2.90 6.02 -42.37
C MET A 253 -2.13 7.10 -41.60
N LYS A 254 -1.84 6.89 -40.31
CA LYS A 254 -0.98 7.82 -39.54
C LYS A 254 0.45 7.87 -40.05
N HIS A 255 0.94 6.78 -40.65
CA HIS A 255 2.26 6.75 -41.25
C HIS A 255 2.29 7.44 -42.63
N LEU A 256 1.19 7.37 -43.39
CA LEU A 256 1.04 8.03 -44.69
C LEU A 256 1.05 9.57 -44.59
N ASP A 257 0.47 10.14 -43.52
CA ASP A 257 0.50 11.59 -43.25
C ASP A 257 1.88 12.11 -42.82
N GLN A 258 2.79 11.21 -42.42
CA GLN A 258 4.18 11.52 -42.06
C GLN A 258 5.18 11.32 -43.20
N ASP A 259 4.73 10.89 -44.39
CA ASP A 259 5.61 10.79 -45.55
C ASP A 259 5.98 12.21 -46.06
N PRO A 260 7.26 12.62 -45.96
CA PRO A 260 7.72 13.94 -46.41
C PRO A 260 7.47 14.18 -47.91
N SER A 261 7.30 13.10 -48.68
CA SER A 261 7.04 13.12 -50.12
C SER A 261 5.61 13.55 -50.44
N LEU A 262 4.62 13.08 -49.65
CA LEU A 262 3.21 13.45 -49.79
C LEU A 262 2.92 14.85 -49.23
N GLN A 263 3.60 15.25 -48.15
CA GLN A 263 3.57 16.63 -47.62
C GLN A 263 4.06 17.66 -48.66
N LYS A 264 5.11 17.32 -49.42
CA LYS A 264 5.59 18.16 -50.54
C LYS A 264 4.58 18.24 -51.69
N LEU A 265 3.89 17.13 -51.99
CA LEU A 265 2.88 17.11 -53.05
C LEU A 265 1.66 17.98 -52.68
N LEU A 266 1.18 17.88 -51.43
CA LEU A 266 0.07 18.71 -50.93
C LEU A 266 0.41 20.20 -50.93
N HIS A 267 1.64 20.58 -50.58
CA HIS A 267 2.09 21.98 -50.62
C HIS A 267 2.24 22.52 -52.06
N GLN A 268 2.34 21.66 -53.07
CA GLN A 268 2.39 22.02 -54.48
C GLN A 268 1.00 22.18 -55.11
N PHE A 269 -0.05 21.60 -54.50
CA PHE A 269 -1.44 21.72 -54.96
C PHE A 269 -2.24 22.82 -54.24
N LEU A 270 -1.68 23.40 -53.17
CA LEU A 270 -2.31 24.47 -52.38
C LEU A 270 -1.69 25.87 -52.58
N ILE A 271 -0.88 26.06 -53.63
CA ILE A 271 -0.42 27.37 -54.11
C ILE A 271 -0.90 27.55 -55.55
#